data_AF-A0A519KU44-F1
#
_entry.id   AF-A0A519KU44-F1
#
_cell.length_a   1.000
_cell.length_b   1.000
_cell.length_c   1.000
_cell.angle_alpha   90.00
_cell.angle_beta   90.00
_cell.angle_gamma   90.00
#
_symmetry.space_group_name_H-M   'P 1'
#
loop_
_entity.id
_entity.type
_entity.pdbx_description
1 polymer ?
#
loop_
_entity_poly.entity_id
_entity_poly.type
_entity_poly.pdbx_seq_one_letter_code
_entity_poly.pdbx_strand_id
1 'polypeptide(L)'
;GQHIDIALFDVQAAMLANQATNFFVSGKPPTRMGNAHPNLAPYQPFACDDGMVVIAVGNDGQYRALCLALGVEGLGTDPRFATNAQRVAHRDALTAELSALTGHHSMKALMAMLEAANVPCGPVNTIDQVFEEPQAKHRGLEIEQTRADLSGPVRTVASPIRMSRTPVRYDLPPPALGADTDEVLGFTSESIPAVPER
;
A
#
# COMPACT_ATOMS: atom_id res chain seq x y z
N GLY A 1 31.52 12.15 -2.33
CA GLY A 1 30.69 10.93 -2.30
C GLY A 1 30.63 10.39 -0.89
N GLN A 2 29.79 9.39 -0.65
CA GLN A 2 29.63 8.72 0.65
C GLN A 2 29.36 7.24 0.40
N HIS A 3 29.81 6.35 1.29
CA HIS A 3 29.48 4.93 1.25
C HIS A 3 28.08 4.70 1.84
N ILE A 4 27.23 3.94 1.17
CA ILE A 4 25.89 3.58 1.64
C ILE A 4 25.88 2.06 1.85
N ASP A 5 25.84 1.63 3.10
CA ASP A 5 25.75 0.22 3.50
C ASP A 5 24.29 -0.12 3.86
N ILE A 6 23.68 -1.07 3.15
CA ILE A 6 22.27 -1.45 3.33
C ILE A 6 22.16 -2.97 3.42
N ALA A 7 21.55 -3.46 4.49
CA ALA A 7 21.20 -4.87 4.65
C ALA A 7 19.68 -5.10 4.46
N LEU A 8 19.32 -6.22 3.82
CA LEU A 8 17.92 -6.67 3.74
C LEU A 8 17.28 -6.81 5.13
N PHE A 9 18.06 -7.24 6.11
CA PHE A 9 17.62 -7.37 7.50
C PHE A 9 17.22 -6.02 8.11
N ASP A 10 18.06 -4.99 7.95
CA ASP A 10 17.81 -3.65 8.50
C ASP A 10 16.55 -3.03 7.91
N VAL A 11 16.37 -3.16 6.59
CA VAL A 11 15.17 -2.68 5.89
C VAL A 11 13.93 -3.39 6.40
N GLN A 12 13.96 -4.72 6.52
CA GLN A 12 12.82 -5.48 7.03
C GLN A 12 12.50 -5.11 8.48
N ALA A 13 13.52 -4.99 9.34
CA ALA A 13 13.33 -4.64 10.75
C ALA A 13 12.73 -3.24 10.91
N ALA A 14 13.18 -2.27 10.10
CA ALA A 14 12.61 -0.93 10.08
C ALA A 14 11.13 -0.93 9.67
N MET A 15 10.71 -1.83 8.78
CA MET A 15 9.31 -1.96 8.34
C MET A 15 8.38 -2.57 9.39
N LEU A 16 8.88 -3.04 10.54
CA LEU A 16 8.03 -3.48 11.66
C LEU A 16 7.26 -2.32 12.31
N ALA A 17 7.72 -1.08 12.14
CA ALA A 17 7.04 0.15 12.56
C ALA A 17 6.43 0.04 13.98
N ASN A 18 5.11 0.19 14.10
CA ASN A 18 4.40 0.17 15.39
C ASN A 18 4.50 -1.18 16.13
N GLN A 19 4.76 -2.29 15.44
CA GLN A 19 4.94 -3.59 16.09
C GLN A 19 6.24 -3.64 16.91
N ALA A 20 7.32 -3.06 16.38
CA ALA A 20 8.59 -2.95 17.10
C ALA A 20 8.45 -2.02 18.32
N THR A 21 7.83 -0.85 18.15
CA THR A 21 7.59 0.09 19.26
C THR A 21 6.70 -0.52 20.35
N ASN A 22 5.63 -1.24 19.98
CA ASN A 22 4.79 -1.95 20.93
C ASN A 22 5.59 -2.95 21.77
N PHE A 23 6.52 -3.70 21.14
CA PHE A 23 7.40 -4.61 21.86
C PHE A 23 8.39 -3.86 22.76
N PHE A 24 9.05 -2.80 22.27
CA PHE A 24 10.02 -2.04 23.06
C PHE A 24 9.40 -1.39 24.31
N VAL A 25 8.15 -0.93 24.22
CA VAL A 25 7.44 -0.31 25.35
C VAL A 25 6.90 -1.36 26.33
N SER A 26 6.40 -2.50 25.84
CA SER A 26 5.69 -3.48 26.69
C SER A 26 6.52 -4.68 27.13
N GLY A 27 7.64 -4.96 26.46
CA GLY A 27 8.41 -6.20 26.59
C GLY A 27 7.69 -7.45 26.07
N LYS A 28 6.50 -7.31 25.47
CA LYS A 28 5.66 -8.44 25.02
C LYS A 28 5.65 -8.49 23.50
N PRO A 29 6.09 -9.61 22.88
CA PRO A 29 6.08 -9.72 21.43
C PRO A 29 4.65 -9.76 20.89
N PRO A 30 4.37 -9.13 19.74
CA PRO A 30 3.05 -9.17 19.12
C PRO A 30 2.74 -10.56 18.55
N THR A 31 1.46 -10.83 18.35
CA THR A 31 0.95 -12.05 17.70
C THR A 31 0.30 -11.71 16.36
N ARG A 32 0.04 -12.73 15.53
CA ARG A 32 -0.70 -12.55 14.27
C ARG A 32 -2.18 -12.31 14.60
N MET A 33 -2.76 -11.27 14.01
CA MET A 33 -4.15 -10.83 14.29
C MET A 33 -4.96 -10.56 13.01
N GLY A 34 -4.53 -11.12 11.87
CA GLY A 34 -5.10 -10.79 10.57
C GLY A 34 -4.84 -9.32 10.19
N ASN A 35 -5.84 -8.67 9.60
CA ASN A 35 -5.75 -7.31 9.06
C ASN A 35 -6.09 -6.20 10.08
N ALA A 36 -6.33 -6.54 11.34
CA ALA A 36 -6.68 -5.57 12.36
C ALA A 36 -5.45 -4.77 12.82
N HIS A 37 -5.60 -3.46 12.97
CA HIS A 37 -4.55 -2.65 13.59
C HIS A 37 -4.42 -2.98 15.09
N PRO A 38 -3.21 -3.15 15.64
CA PRO A 38 -3.04 -3.57 17.05
C PRO A 38 -3.57 -2.54 18.05
N ASN A 39 -3.43 -1.24 17.73
CA ASN A 39 -3.70 -0.16 18.68
C ASN A 39 -4.97 0.66 18.37
N LEU A 40 -5.67 0.37 17.28
CA LEU A 40 -6.81 1.16 16.80
C LEU A 40 -7.97 0.25 16.42
N ALA A 41 -9.19 0.71 16.66
CA ALA A 41 -10.41 0.03 16.21
C ALA A 41 -11.52 1.05 15.93
N PRO A 42 -12.36 0.87 14.88
CA PRO A 42 -12.16 -0.07 13.79
C PRO A 42 -11.06 0.41 12.83
N TYR A 43 -10.05 -0.43 12.58
CA TYR A 43 -9.02 -0.17 11.59
C TYR A 43 -8.67 -1.50 10.92
N GLN A 44 -9.44 -1.86 9.88
CA GLN A 44 -9.36 -3.15 9.17
C GLN A 44 -10.27 -3.14 7.92
N PRO A 45 -10.14 -4.15 7.03
CA PRO A 45 -11.11 -4.44 5.98
C PRO A 45 -12.47 -4.89 6.53
N PHE A 46 -13.54 -4.43 5.90
CA PHE A 46 -14.92 -4.86 6.11
C PHE A 46 -15.54 -5.29 4.78
N ALA A 47 -16.29 -6.40 4.81
CA ALA A 47 -16.98 -6.91 3.63
C ALA A 47 -18.14 -5.98 3.21
N CYS A 48 -18.31 -5.88 1.91
CA CYS A 48 -19.37 -5.19 1.17
C CYS A 48 -20.06 -6.21 0.24
N ASP A 49 -21.13 -5.82 -0.46
CA ASP A 49 -21.84 -6.74 -1.37
C ASP A 49 -21.00 -7.23 -2.57
N ASP A 50 -20.03 -6.43 -3.01
CA ASP A 50 -19.21 -6.64 -4.21
C ASP A 50 -17.69 -6.61 -3.92
N GLY A 51 -17.28 -6.65 -2.65
CA GLY A 51 -15.86 -6.71 -2.28
C GLY A 51 -15.56 -6.33 -0.83
N MET A 52 -14.48 -5.58 -0.60
CA MET A 52 -14.05 -5.13 0.74
C MET A 52 -13.57 -3.68 0.73
N VAL A 53 -13.95 -2.94 1.77
CA VAL A 53 -13.46 -1.60 2.06
C VAL A 53 -12.66 -1.63 3.36
N VAL A 54 -11.42 -1.14 3.32
CA VAL A 54 -10.66 -0.83 4.53
C VAL A 54 -11.25 0.41 5.16
N ILE A 55 -11.69 0.31 6.41
CA ILE A 55 -12.12 1.45 7.22
C ILE A 55 -11.03 1.68 8.26
N ALA A 56 -10.51 2.91 8.33
CA ALA A 56 -9.34 3.30 9.12
C ALA A 56 -9.67 4.44 10.10
N VAL A 57 -10.42 4.11 11.16
CA VAL A 57 -10.76 5.08 12.21
C VAL A 57 -9.59 5.24 13.18
N GLY A 58 -9.05 6.46 13.21
CA GLY A 58 -7.91 6.82 14.06
C GLY A 58 -8.27 7.50 15.38
N ASN A 59 -9.52 7.95 15.56
CA ASN A 59 -9.95 8.64 16.78
C ASN A 59 -11.47 8.54 17.03
N ASP A 60 -11.90 8.98 18.22
CA ASP A 60 -13.30 8.87 18.66
C ASP A 60 -14.25 9.78 17.87
N GLY A 61 -13.76 10.90 17.33
CA GLY A 61 -14.55 11.78 16.46
C GLY A 61 -14.89 11.10 15.13
N GLN A 62 -13.89 10.49 14.50
CA GLN A 62 -14.07 9.68 13.29
C GLN A 62 -14.97 8.46 13.55
N TYR A 63 -14.88 7.84 14.73
CA TYR A 63 -15.77 6.74 15.09
C TYR A 63 -17.24 7.19 15.15
N ARG A 64 -17.52 8.31 15.82
CA ARG A 64 -18.89 8.87 15.85
C ARG A 64 -19.37 9.26 14.46
N ALA A 65 -18.49 9.81 13.61
CA ALA A 65 -18.83 10.11 12.23
C ALA A 65 -19.14 8.85 11.41
N LEU A 66 -18.40 7.75 11.60
CA LEU A 66 -18.70 6.45 11.01
C LEU A 66 -20.08 5.93 11.43
N CYS A 67 -20.38 5.95 12.73
CA CYS A 67 -21.68 5.51 13.23
C CYS A 67 -22.84 6.36 12.69
N LEU A 68 -22.66 7.67 12.60
CA LEU A 68 -23.63 8.59 11.98
C LEU A 68 -23.83 8.28 10.49
N ALA A 69 -22.75 8.07 9.74
CA ALA A 69 -22.80 7.74 8.32
C ALA A 69 -23.58 6.44 8.06
N LEU A 70 -23.38 5.43 8.92
CA LEU A 70 -24.06 4.14 8.87
C LEU A 70 -25.49 4.15 9.47
N GLY A 71 -25.98 5.30 9.95
CA GLY A 71 -27.32 5.43 10.53
C GLY A 71 -27.50 4.71 11.88
N VAL A 72 -26.42 4.54 12.65
CA VAL A 72 -26.37 3.85 13.94
C VAL A 72 -25.72 4.71 15.01
N GLU A 73 -26.16 5.96 15.17
CA GLU A 73 -25.59 6.93 16.11
C GLU A 73 -25.50 6.40 17.54
N GLY A 74 -26.46 5.56 17.96
CA GLY A 74 -26.45 4.91 19.26
C GLY A 74 -25.23 4.02 19.51
N LEU A 75 -24.67 3.40 18.45
CA LEU A 75 -23.44 2.61 18.53
C LEU A 75 -22.21 3.50 18.78
N GLY A 76 -22.27 4.76 18.34
CA GLY A 76 -21.23 5.77 18.53
C GLY A 76 -21.08 6.26 19.98
N THR A 77 -22.13 6.10 20.79
CA THR A 77 -22.19 6.51 22.19
C THR A 77 -22.27 5.32 23.16
N ASP A 78 -22.35 4.09 22.65
CA ASP A 78 -22.29 2.87 23.46
C ASP A 78 -21.04 2.87 24.34
N PRO A 79 -21.16 2.68 25.68
CA PRO A 79 -20.01 2.63 26.58
C PRO A 79 -18.92 1.63 26.19
N ARG A 80 -19.28 0.55 25.48
CA ARG A 80 -18.33 -0.46 24.95
C ARG A 80 -17.45 0.10 23.82
N PHE A 81 -17.88 1.16 23.14
CA PHE A 81 -17.23 1.67 21.93
C PHE A 81 -16.91 3.17 21.95
N ALA A 82 -17.27 3.87 23.04
CA ALA A 82 -17.14 5.31 23.16
C ALA A 82 -15.70 5.83 22.98
N THR A 83 -14.69 5.05 23.40
CA THR A 83 -13.27 5.41 23.27
C THR A 83 -12.50 4.34 22.51
N ASN A 84 -11.38 4.72 21.87
CA ASN A 84 -10.53 3.76 21.16
C ASN A 84 -10.09 2.58 22.04
N ALA A 85 -9.72 2.83 23.30
CA ALA A 85 -9.33 1.78 24.23
C ALA A 85 -10.46 0.76 24.44
N GLN A 86 -11.70 1.24 24.57
CA GLN A 86 -12.87 0.36 24.70
C GLN A 86 -13.14 -0.39 23.39
N ARG A 87 -13.05 0.29 22.24
CA ARG A 87 -13.18 -0.37 20.92
C ARG A 87 -12.15 -1.47 20.69
N VAL A 88 -10.91 -1.27 21.14
CA VAL A 88 -9.87 -2.30 21.07
C VAL A 88 -10.18 -3.46 22.02
N ALA A 89 -10.62 -3.17 23.25
CA ALA A 89 -11.00 -4.20 24.23
C ALA A 89 -12.23 -5.03 23.79
N HIS A 90 -13.14 -4.43 23.02
CA HIS A 90 -14.37 -5.05 22.53
C HIS A 90 -14.37 -5.24 21.01
N ARG A 91 -13.18 -5.42 20.41
CA ARG A 91 -13.00 -5.47 18.94
C ARG A 91 -13.94 -6.45 18.26
N ASP A 92 -13.99 -7.70 18.72
CA ASP A 92 -14.74 -8.75 18.03
C ASP A 92 -16.24 -8.41 17.96
N ALA A 93 -16.78 -7.85 19.05
CA ALA A 93 -18.16 -7.37 19.09
C ALA A 93 -18.36 -6.18 18.14
N LEU A 94 -17.46 -5.19 18.17
CA LEU A 94 -17.52 -4.04 17.27
C LEU A 94 -17.45 -4.45 15.79
N THR A 95 -16.54 -5.38 15.46
CA THR A 95 -16.38 -5.89 14.11
C THR A 95 -17.67 -6.57 13.64
N ALA A 96 -18.30 -7.39 14.47
CA ALA A 96 -19.56 -8.05 14.11
C ALA A 96 -20.68 -7.03 13.80
N GLU A 97 -20.84 -6.00 14.63
CA GLU A 97 -21.84 -4.93 14.43
C GLU A 97 -21.57 -4.18 13.12
N LEU A 98 -20.32 -3.75 12.89
CA LEU A 98 -19.97 -3.00 11.68
C LEU A 98 -20.05 -3.86 10.42
N SER A 99 -19.64 -5.14 10.47
CA SER A 99 -19.75 -6.05 9.33
C SER A 99 -21.19 -6.29 8.91
N ALA A 100 -22.13 -6.37 9.86
CA ALA A 100 -23.55 -6.48 9.54
C ALA A 100 -24.06 -5.25 8.79
N LEU A 101 -23.55 -4.05 9.12
CA LEU A 101 -23.94 -2.80 8.47
C LEU A 101 -23.29 -2.64 7.09
N THR A 102 -21.97 -2.85 6.97
CA THR A 102 -21.24 -2.62 5.72
C THR A 102 -21.63 -3.61 4.62
N GLY A 103 -22.04 -4.83 4.98
CA GLY A 103 -22.41 -5.87 4.02
C GLY A 103 -23.64 -5.57 3.17
N HIS A 104 -24.41 -4.54 3.51
CA HIS A 104 -25.58 -4.10 2.75
C HIS A 104 -25.28 -3.01 1.71
N HIS A 105 -24.02 -2.59 1.59
CA HIS A 105 -23.58 -1.57 0.66
C HIS A 105 -22.62 -2.15 -0.38
N SER A 106 -22.67 -1.61 -1.58
CA SER A 106 -21.57 -1.75 -2.52
C SER A 106 -20.36 -0.95 -2.06
N MET A 107 -19.16 -1.40 -2.44
CA MET A 107 -17.90 -0.73 -2.11
C MET A 107 -17.96 0.75 -2.49
N LYS A 108 -18.47 1.06 -3.69
CA LYS A 108 -18.60 2.43 -4.19
C LYS A 108 -19.54 3.28 -3.33
N ALA A 109 -20.70 2.75 -2.95
CA ALA A 109 -21.67 3.48 -2.14
C ALA A 109 -21.14 3.70 -0.71
N LEU A 110 -20.52 2.68 -0.12
CA LEU A 110 -19.91 2.77 1.20
C LEU A 110 -18.76 3.78 1.22
N MET A 111 -17.83 3.72 0.26
CA MET A 111 -16.73 4.68 0.17
C MET A 111 -17.23 6.11 0.05
N ALA A 112 -18.16 6.38 -0.88
CA ALA A 112 -18.70 7.73 -1.06
C ALA A 112 -19.36 8.28 0.21
N MET A 113 -20.07 7.42 0.95
CA MET A 113 -20.69 7.76 2.22
C MET A 113 -19.65 8.08 3.31
N LEU A 114 -18.61 7.25 3.43
CA LEU A 114 -17.56 7.43 4.43
C LEU A 114 -16.66 8.63 4.13
N GLU A 115 -16.32 8.86 2.86
CA GLU A 115 -15.57 10.03 2.41
C GLU A 115 -16.33 11.33 2.71
N ALA A 116 -17.63 11.37 2.43
CA ALA A 116 -18.48 12.52 2.77
C ALA A 116 -18.52 12.80 4.28
N ALA A 117 -18.36 11.76 5.10
CA ALA A 117 -18.29 11.86 6.57
C ALA A 117 -16.87 12.13 7.11
N ASN A 118 -15.86 12.32 6.24
CA ASN A 118 -14.44 12.43 6.62
C ASN A 118 -13.91 11.22 7.42
N VAL A 119 -14.44 10.04 7.15
CA VAL A 119 -13.96 8.77 7.70
C VAL A 119 -12.96 8.17 6.71
N PRO A 120 -11.69 7.96 7.09
CA PRO A 120 -10.71 7.39 6.18
C PRO A 120 -11.10 5.97 5.76
N CYS A 121 -11.20 5.76 4.45
CA CYS A 121 -11.48 4.46 3.87
C CYS A 121 -10.78 4.28 2.53
N GLY A 122 -10.70 3.04 2.05
CA GLY A 122 -10.22 2.73 0.71
C GLY A 122 -10.57 1.30 0.29
N PRO A 123 -10.64 1.02 -1.02
CA PRO A 123 -11.00 -0.30 -1.51
C PRO A 123 -9.84 -1.28 -1.35
N VAL A 124 -10.16 -2.57 -1.22
CA VAL A 124 -9.17 -3.64 -1.40
C VAL A 124 -9.11 -4.00 -2.88
N ASN A 125 -8.26 -3.30 -3.62
CA ASN A 125 -8.14 -3.46 -5.07
C ASN A 125 -7.37 -4.73 -5.48
N THR A 126 -7.79 -5.34 -6.59
CA THR A 126 -6.95 -6.25 -7.40
C THR A 126 -5.86 -5.46 -8.14
N ILE A 127 -4.86 -6.16 -8.71
CA ILE A 127 -3.75 -5.49 -9.41
C ILE A 127 -4.25 -4.70 -10.62
N ASP A 128 -5.16 -5.26 -11.41
CA ASP A 128 -5.79 -4.58 -12.56
C ASP A 128 -6.51 -3.30 -12.10
N GLN A 129 -7.31 -3.37 -11.02
CA GLN A 129 -8.00 -2.22 -10.45
C GLN A 129 -7.03 -1.12 -10.00
N VAL A 130 -5.90 -1.46 -9.39
CA VAL A 130 -4.87 -0.47 -8.97
C VAL A 130 -4.38 0.37 -10.16
N PHE A 131 -4.14 -0.24 -11.33
CA PHE A 131 -3.66 0.50 -12.50
C PHE A 131 -4.79 1.18 -13.30
N GLU A 132 -6.04 0.78 -13.06
CA GLU A 132 -7.21 1.48 -13.60
C GLU A 132 -7.55 2.77 -12.83
N GLU A 133 -7.11 2.91 -11.58
CA GLU A 133 -7.34 4.08 -10.72
C GLU A 133 -6.96 5.40 -11.44
N PRO A 134 -7.82 6.43 -11.38
CA PRO A 134 -7.51 7.75 -11.94
C PRO A 134 -6.18 8.32 -11.41
N GLN A 135 -5.89 8.06 -10.13
CA GLN A 135 -4.64 8.50 -9.52
C GLN A 135 -3.44 7.75 -10.06
N ALA A 136 -3.53 6.43 -10.32
CA ALA A 136 -2.42 5.67 -10.92
C ALA A 136 -2.09 6.16 -12.34
N LYS A 137 -3.13 6.44 -13.13
CA LYS A 137 -3.02 7.04 -14.47
C LYS A 137 -2.42 8.45 -14.42
N HIS A 138 -2.95 9.31 -13.56
CA HIS A 138 -2.42 10.67 -13.35
C HIS A 138 -0.95 10.66 -12.93
N ARG A 139 -0.56 9.68 -12.13
CA ARG A 139 0.80 9.51 -11.61
C ARG A 139 1.75 8.82 -12.58
N GLY A 140 1.26 8.32 -13.73
CA GLY A 140 2.04 7.54 -14.69
C GLY A 140 2.72 6.34 -14.03
N LEU A 141 1.97 5.57 -13.24
CA LEU A 141 2.55 4.45 -12.47
C LEU A 141 2.92 3.26 -13.32
N GLU A 142 2.33 3.13 -14.51
CA GLU A 142 2.69 2.09 -15.46
C GLU A 142 3.64 2.67 -16.51
N ILE A 143 4.80 2.01 -16.66
CA ILE A 143 5.82 2.37 -17.63
C ILE A 143 5.88 1.29 -18.68
N GLU A 144 5.68 1.67 -19.93
CA GLU A 144 5.80 0.78 -21.09
C GLU A 144 7.01 1.20 -21.93
N GLN A 145 7.88 0.24 -22.24
CA GLN A 145 9.07 0.47 -23.06
C GLN A 145 9.23 -0.66 -24.09
N THR A 146 9.61 -0.30 -25.32
CA THR A 146 9.77 -1.26 -26.43
C THR A 146 11.23 -1.46 -26.77
N ARG A 147 11.56 -2.68 -27.18
CA ARG A 147 12.90 -3.07 -27.66
C ARG A 147 12.71 -3.96 -28.89
N ALA A 148 13.52 -3.76 -29.93
CA ALA A 148 13.29 -4.35 -31.26
C ALA A 148 13.40 -5.89 -31.31
N ASP A 149 14.17 -6.47 -30.40
CA ASP A 149 14.39 -7.92 -30.26
C ASP A 149 13.34 -8.62 -29.38
N LEU A 150 12.41 -7.88 -28.78
CA LEU A 150 11.33 -8.45 -27.98
C LEU A 150 10.06 -8.61 -28.80
N SER A 151 9.28 -9.65 -28.49
CA SER A 151 7.98 -9.90 -29.13
C SER A 151 6.87 -8.92 -28.69
N GLY A 152 7.14 -8.06 -27.72
CA GLY A 152 6.20 -7.09 -27.17
C GLY A 152 6.87 -6.12 -26.19
N PRO A 153 6.12 -5.11 -25.71
CA PRO A 153 6.65 -4.14 -24.77
C PRO A 153 6.93 -4.76 -23.39
N VAL A 154 7.90 -4.17 -22.69
CA VAL A 154 8.14 -4.44 -21.27
C VAL A 154 7.34 -3.43 -20.45
N ARG A 155 6.48 -3.93 -19.56
CA ARG A 155 5.66 -3.12 -18.65
C ARG A 155 6.20 -3.24 -17.23
N THR A 156 6.48 -2.11 -16.58
CA THR A 156 7.00 -2.05 -15.20
C THR A 156 6.30 -0.96 -14.39
N VAL A 157 6.53 -0.95 -13.08
CA VAL A 157 5.97 0.07 -12.17
C VAL A 157 6.96 1.21 -12.02
N ALA A 158 6.48 2.44 -12.21
CA ALA A 158 7.29 3.63 -11.99
C ALA A 158 7.78 3.72 -10.54
N SER A 159 9.02 4.18 -10.36
CA SER A 159 9.54 4.63 -9.06
C SER A 159 8.54 5.54 -8.36
N PRO A 160 8.31 5.39 -7.04
CA PRO A 160 7.42 6.28 -6.29
C PRO A 160 8.04 7.67 -6.07
N ILE A 161 9.35 7.83 -6.30
CA ILE A 161 10.08 9.08 -6.09
C ILE A 161 9.73 10.09 -7.20
N ARG A 162 9.41 11.31 -6.80
CA ARG A 162 9.15 12.44 -7.70
C ARG A 162 9.98 13.64 -7.27
N MET A 163 10.95 14.00 -8.09
CA MET A 163 11.86 15.10 -7.83
C MET A 163 11.53 16.25 -8.78
N SER A 164 11.31 17.45 -8.25
CA SER A 164 10.90 18.62 -9.03
C SER A 164 11.97 19.12 -10.02
N ARG A 165 13.25 18.88 -9.73
CA ARG A 165 14.38 19.35 -10.56
C ARG A 165 15.01 18.25 -11.41
N THR A 166 15.04 17.03 -10.89
CA THR A 166 15.73 15.87 -11.50
C THR A 166 14.79 14.66 -11.48
N PRO A 167 13.65 14.71 -12.19
CA PRO A 167 12.68 13.62 -12.16
C PRO A 167 13.31 12.30 -12.64
N VAL A 168 12.79 11.18 -12.13
CA VAL A 168 13.16 9.85 -12.63
C VAL A 168 12.71 9.75 -14.09
N ARG A 169 13.59 9.28 -14.97
CA ARG A 169 13.35 9.12 -16.41
C ARG A 169 13.42 7.65 -16.81
N TYR A 170 12.65 7.28 -17.83
CA TYR A 170 12.58 5.94 -18.40
C TYR A 170 12.92 6.01 -19.89
N ASP A 171 14.10 6.55 -20.21
CA ASP A 171 14.48 6.89 -21.60
C ASP A 171 14.80 5.64 -22.45
N LEU A 172 15.25 4.55 -21.83
CA LEU A 172 15.66 3.32 -22.51
C LEU A 172 14.99 2.08 -21.88
N PRO A 173 14.55 1.10 -22.69
CA PRO A 173 14.07 -0.18 -22.16
C PRO A 173 15.19 -0.90 -21.40
N PRO A 174 14.87 -1.91 -20.56
CA PRO A 174 15.89 -2.79 -20.00
C PRO A 174 16.80 -3.34 -21.11
N PRO A 175 18.15 -3.28 -20.96
CA PRO A 175 19.07 -3.68 -22.02
C PRO A 175 19.06 -5.19 -22.25
N ALA A 176 19.43 -5.62 -23.45
CA ALA A 176 19.77 -7.03 -23.69
C ALA A 176 21.10 -7.35 -22.98
N LEU A 177 21.35 -8.64 -22.73
CA LEU A 177 22.61 -9.06 -22.13
C LEU A 177 23.78 -8.59 -23.01
N GLY A 178 24.64 -7.74 -22.46
CA GLY A 178 25.82 -7.23 -23.15
C GLY A 178 25.58 -6.16 -24.23
N ALA A 179 24.37 -5.58 -24.32
CA ALA A 179 23.99 -4.63 -25.38
C ALA A 179 24.97 -3.44 -25.54
N ASP A 180 25.54 -2.96 -24.44
CA ASP A 180 26.40 -1.77 -24.42
C ASP A 180 27.89 -2.12 -24.27
N THR A 181 28.28 -3.40 -24.39
CA THR A 181 29.66 -3.87 -24.11
C THR A 181 30.69 -3.17 -25.00
N ASP A 182 30.47 -3.15 -26.31
CA ASP A 182 31.43 -2.59 -27.28
C ASP A 182 31.52 -1.06 -27.17
N GLU A 183 30.38 -0.38 -26.97
CA GLU A 183 30.33 1.06 -26.77
C GLU A 183 31.12 1.48 -25.53
N VAL A 184 30.89 0.81 -24.40
CA VAL A 184 31.55 1.13 -23.12
C VAL A 184 33.05 0.85 -23.16
N LEU A 185 33.48 -0.22 -23.85
CA LEU A 185 34.89 -0.58 -23.99
C LEU A 185 35.62 0.21 -25.08
N GLY A 186 34.90 0.97 -25.90
CA GLY A 186 35.46 1.78 -26.98
C GLY A 186 36.06 0.94 -28.11
N PHE A 187 35.59 -0.30 -28.29
CA PHE A 187 36.08 -1.16 -29.35
C PHE A 187 35.55 -0.68 -30.71
N THR A 188 36.45 -0.14 -31.53
CA THR A 188 36.22 -0.08 -32.97
C THR A 188 36.41 -1.49 -33.55
N SER A 189 35.74 -1.81 -34.66
CA SER A 189 35.62 -3.14 -35.28
C SER A 189 36.94 -3.86 -35.65
N GLU A 190 38.11 -3.38 -35.23
CA GLU A 190 39.44 -3.89 -35.56
C GLU A 190 40.24 -4.44 -34.36
N SER A 191 39.71 -4.45 -33.13
CA SER A 191 40.52 -4.85 -31.96
C SER A 191 39.79 -5.62 -30.87
N ILE A 192 39.36 -6.85 -31.18
CA ILE A 192 38.93 -7.82 -30.15
C ILE A 192 40.11 -8.76 -29.83
N PRO A 193 40.92 -8.52 -28.79
CA PRO A 193 41.69 -9.60 -28.18
C PRO A 193 40.72 -10.54 -27.46
N ALA A 194 40.83 -11.84 -27.74
CA ALA A 194 40.01 -12.86 -27.10
C ALA A 194 40.11 -12.76 -25.56
N VAL A 195 38.98 -12.58 -24.89
CA VAL A 195 38.90 -12.71 -23.43
C VAL A 195 38.97 -14.20 -23.11
N PRO A 196 39.98 -14.68 -22.36
CA PRO A 196 40.12 -16.10 -22.07
C PRO A 196 38.93 -16.57 -21.22
N GLU A 197 38.28 -17.65 -21.66
CA GLU A 197 37.24 -18.36 -20.91
C GLU A 197 37.80 -18.80 -19.53
N ARG A 198 37.00 -18.61 -18.48
CA ARG A 198 37.25 -19.14 -17.14
C ARG A 198 36.48 -20.43 -16.92
#